data_AF-A0AAN7ZKH1-F1
#
_entry.id   AF-A0AAN7ZKH1-F1
#
_cell.length_a   1.000
_cell.length_b   1.000
_cell.length_c   1.000
_cell.angle_alpha   90.00
_cell.angle_beta   90.00
_cell.angle_gamma   90.00
#
_symmetry.space_group_name_H-M   'P 1'
#
loop_
_entity.id
_entity.type
_entity.pdbx_description
1 polymer ?
#
loop_
_entity_poly.entity_id
_entity_poly.type
_entity_poly.pdbx_seq_one_letter_code
_entity_poly.pdbx_strand_id
1 'polypeptide(L)'
;MEALLADPAEARRIADVTAETFRDRYVTPAAQTCYWRRLLTVWASMTEEVDPWETVHVDGSVERRWRGMTFEEYIFHKDDYPVQPNKAKVKNTR
;
A
#
# COMPACT_ATOMS: atom_id res chain seq x y z
N MET A 1 33.02 -11.86 -12.16
CA MET A 1 33.32 -10.45 -12.50
C MET A 1 34.59 -10.32 -13.32
N GLU A 2 35.72 -10.88 -12.90
CA GLU A 2 36.99 -10.80 -13.66
C GLU A 2 36.88 -11.29 -15.11
N ALA A 3 36.13 -12.37 -15.37
CA ALA A 3 35.90 -12.87 -16.73
C ALA A 3 35.20 -11.86 -17.66
N LEU A 4 34.26 -11.06 -17.14
CA LEU A 4 33.56 -10.02 -17.91
C LEU A 4 34.38 -8.73 -18.05
N LEU A 5 35.32 -8.50 -17.13
CA LEU A 5 36.26 -7.39 -17.21
C LEU A 5 37.39 -7.70 -18.20
N ALA A 6 37.77 -8.97 -18.32
CA ALA A 6 38.77 -9.45 -19.26
C ALA A 6 38.25 -9.54 -20.71
N ASP A 7 36.95 -9.76 -20.90
CA ASP A 7 36.29 -9.79 -22.22
C ASP A 7 35.10 -8.81 -22.29
N PRO A 8 35.36 -7.54 -22.69
CA PRO A 8 34.32 -6.53 -22.83
C PRO A 8 33.29 -6.84 -23.92
N ALA A 9 33.63 -7.64 -24.94
CA ALA A 9 32.71 -7.96 -26.03
C ALA A 9 31.63 -8.93 -25.53
N GLU A 10 32.03 -9.91 -24.73
CA GLU A 10 31.10 -10.83 -24.08
C GLU A 10 30.20 -10.11 -23.08
N ALA A 11 30.78 -9.21 -22.27
CA ALA A 11 30.00 -8.40 -21.33
C ALA A 11 28.95 -7.55 -22.07
N ARG A 12 29.32 -6.96 -23.21
CA ARG A 12 28.41 -6.18 -24.03
C ARG A 12 27.27 -7.02 -24.59
N ARG A 13 27.58 -8.20 -25.14
CA ARG A 13 26.59 -9.14 -25.67
C ARG A 13 25.54 -9.51 -24.62
N ILE A 14 25.98 -9.84 -23.41
CA ILE A 14 25.07 -10.18 -22.30
C ILE A 14 24.18 -9.00 -21.93
N ALA A 15 24.75 -7.79 -21.86
CA ALA A 15 24.00 -6.58 -21.53
C ALA A 15 22.94 -6.26 -22.59
N ASP A 16 23.28 -6.35 -23.87
CA ASP A 16 22.36 -6.08 -24.98
C ASP A 16 21.21 -7.11 -25.01
N VAL A 17 21.51 -8.40 -24.89
CA VAL A 17 20.49 -9.47 -24.84
C VAL A 17 19.56 -9.30 -23.64
N THR A 18 20.11 -8.91 -22.48
CA THR A 18 19.33 -8.67 -21.27
C THR A 18 18.40 -7.47 -21.44
N ALA A 19 18.88 -6.39 -22.05
CA ALA A 19 18.07 -5.21 -22.33
C ALA A 19 16.92 -5.56 -23.30
N GLU A 20 17.23 -6.18 -24.44
CA GLU A 20 16.23 -6.57 -25.44
C GLU A 20 15.18 -7.53 -24.86
N THR A 21 15.61 -8.50 -24.06
CA THR A 21 14.69 -9.50 -23.51
C THR A 21 13.88 -8.94 -22.36
N PHE A 22 14.53 -8.42 -21.32
CA PHE A 22 13.82 -8.08 -20.08
C PHE A 22 13.22 -6.68 -20.14
N ARG A 23 14.03 -5.66 -20.44
CA ARG A 23 13.55 -4.26 -20.43
C ARG A 23 12.49 -4.06 -21.49
N ASP A 24 12.80 -4.47 -22.72
CA ASP A 24 11.99 -4.07 -23.88
C ASP A 24 10.75 -4.96 -24.05
N ARG A 25 10.76 -6.21 -23.54
CA ARG A 25 9.63 -7.14 -23.69
C ARG A 25 8.86 -7.44 -22.40
N TYR A 26 9.54 -7.65 -21.27
CA TYR A 26 8.89 -8.17 -20.05
C TYR A 26 8.68 -7.13 -18.95
N VAL A 27 9.47 -6.06 -18.91
CA VAL A 27 9.42 -5.01 -17.88
C VAL A 27 8.94 -3.68 -18.48
N THR A 28 8.08 -3.75 -19.49
CA THR A 28 7.44 -2.56 -20.05
C THR A 28 6.51 -1.91 -19.00
N PRO A 29 6.24 -0.60 -19.06
CA PRO A 29 5.33 0.06 -18.11
C PRO A 29 3.96 -0.62 -18.05
N ALA A 30 3.42 -1.03 -19.20
CA ALA A 30 2.17 -1.78 -19.28
C ALA A 30 2.26 -3.16 -18.60
N ALA A 31 3.34 -3.91 -18.83
CA ALA A 31 3.56 -5.19 -18.17
C ALA A 31 3.67 -5.05 -16.65
N GLN A 32 4.38 -4.01 -16.17
CA GLN A 32 4.51 -3.72 -14.75
C GLN A 32 3.15 -3.41 -14.11
N THR A 33 2.36 -2.52 -14.71
CA THR A 33 1.01 -2.20 -14.20
C THR A 33 0.09 -3.42 -14.19
N CYS A 34 0.12 -4.22 -15.26
CA CYS A 34 -0.66 -5.46 -15.34
C CYS A 34 -0.26 -6.47 -14.26
N TYR A 35 1.04 -6.62 -14.00
CA TYR A 35 1.55 -7.47 -12.93
C TYR A 35 1.04 -7.00 -11.57
N TRP A 36 1.22 -5.71 -11.24
CA TRP A 36 0.76 -5.15 -9.97
C TRP A 36 -0.74 -5.29 -9.77
N ARG A 37 -1.54 -5.02 -10.82
CA ARG A 37 -2.99 -5.20 -10.77
C ARG A 37 -3.36 -6.63 -10.42
N ARG A 38 -2.72 -7.62 -11.06
CA ARG A 38 -2.97 -9.04 -10.78
C ARG A 38 -2.53 -9.42 -9.38
N LEU A 39 -1.35 -8.96 -8.95
CA LEU A 39 -0.81 -9.23 -7.62
C LEU A 39 -1.76 -8.72 -6.53
N LEU A 40 -2.17 -7.45 -6.61
CA LEU A 40 -3.08 -6.85 -5.64
C LEU A 40 -4.44 -7.56 -5.63
N THR A 41 -4.95 -7.98 -6.79
CA THR A 41 -6.22 -8.73 -6.89
C THR A 41 -6.11 -10.08 -6.16
N VAL A 42 -5.03 -10.82 -6.39
CA VAL A 42 -4.84 -12.14 -5.76
C VAL A 42 -4.59 -11.98 -4.26
N TRP A 43 -3.78 -11.01 -3.87
CA TRP A 43 -3.51 -10.74 -2.46
C TRP A 43 -4.78 -10.34 -1.70
N ALA A 44 -5.61 -9.47 -2.28
CA ALA A 44 -6.91 -9.10 -1.72
C ALA A 44 -7.82 -10.34 -1.56
N SER A 45 -7.80 -11.29 -2.50
CA SER A 45 -8.62 -12.51 -2.39
C SER A 45 -8.23 -13.46 -1.25
N MET A 46 -7.00 -13.33 -0.73
CA MET A 46 -6.49 -14.15 0.38
C MET A 46 -6.52 -13.42 1.73
N THR A 47 -6.78 -12.11 1.71
CA THR A 47 -6.79 -11.27 2.90
C THR A 47 -8.22 -11.11 3.36
N GLU A 48 -8.46 -11.24 4.67
CA GLU A 48 -9.78 -10.97 5.23
C GLU A 48 -10.16 -9.49 5.05
N GLU A 49 -11.43 -9.23 4.78
CA GLU A 49 -11.93 -7.86 4.76
C GLU A 49 -11.87 -7.27 6.17
N VAL A 50 -11.05 -6.24 6.33
CA VAL A 50 -10.92 -5.52 7.60
C VAL A 50 -12.10 -4.56 7.73
N ASP A 51 -12.94 -4.73 8.76
CA ASP A 51 -13.97 -3.73 9.08
C ASP A 51 -13.27 -2.39 9.38
N PRO A 52 -13.57 -1.31 8.65
CA PRO A 52 -13.00 0.01 8.93
C PRO A 52 -13.49 0.60 10.26
N TRP A 53 -14.46 -0.03 10.92
CA TRP A 53 -14.93 0.36 12.24
C TRP A 53 -14.40 -0.57 13.32
N GLU A 54 -14.00 0.02 14.44
CA GLU A 54 -13.72 -0.67 15.69
C GLU A 54 -14.90 -0.49 16.63
N THR A 55 -15.28 -1.57 17.31
CA THR A 55 -16.30 -1.52 18.36
C THR A 55 -15.58 -1.30 19.69
N VAL A 56 -15.81 -0.15 20.31
CA VAL A 56 -15.20 0.22 21.60
C VAL A 56 -16.28 0.24 22.66
N HIS A 57 -15.99 -0.40 23.80
CA HIS A 57 -16.84 -0.36 24.98
C HIS A 57 -16.39 0.79 25.89
N VAL A 58 -17.23 1.82 26.04
CA VAL A 58 -16.96 2.95 26.94
C VAL A 58 -18.14 3.09 27.90
N ASP A 59 -17.87 3.01 29.20
CA ASP A 59 -18.84 3.24 30.29
C ASP A 59 -20.17 2.48 30.13
N GLY A 60 -20.10 1.20 29.71
CA GLY A 60 -21.28 0.34 29.52
C GLY A 60 -22.05 0.57 28.20
N SER A 61 -21.58 1.49 27.35
CA SER A 61 -22.12 1.73 26.01
C SER A 61 -21.20 1.16 24.91
N VAL A 62 -21.80 0.76 23.79
CA VAL A 62 -21.09 0.23 22.61
C VAL A 62 -21.04 1.31 21.54
N GLU A 63 -19.86 1.84 21.25
CA GLU A 63 -19.66 2.85 20.20
C GLU A 63 -18.86 2.25 19.02
N ARG A 64 -19.28 2.55 17.78
CA ARG A 64 -18.46 2.29 16.59
C ARG A 64 -17.56 3.50 16.33
N ARG A 65 -16.24 3.28 16.32
CA ARG A 65 -15.22 4.29 16.01
C ARG A 65 -14.50 3.92 14.73
N TRP A 66 -14.13 4.93 13.95
CA TRP A 66 -13.34 4.70 12.74
C TRP A 66 -11.94 4.20 13.13
N ARG A 67 -11.45 3.18 12.43
CA ARG A 67 -10.09 2.65 12.63
C ARG A 67 -9.08 3.56 11.95
N GLY A 68 -8.17 4.12 12.75
CA GLY A 68 -7.11 5.00 12.28
C GLY A 68 -7.61 6.40 11.90
N MET A 69 -6.86 7.06 11.01
CA MET A 69 -7.14 8.41 10.52
C MET A 69 -7.00 8.46 9.00
N THR A 70 -7.63 9.43 8.35
CA THR A 70 -7.45 9.61 6.91
C THR A 70 -6.02 10.07 6.59
N PHE A 71 -5.55 9.84 5.37
CA PHE A 71 -4.21 10.23 4.95
C PHE A 71 -4.03 11.76 4.99
N GLU A 72 -5.09 12.47 4.62
CA GLU A 72 -5.17 13.92 4.69
C GLU A 72 -5.04 14.39 6.15
N GLU A 73 -5.81 13.81 7.07
CA GLU A 73 -5.67 14.13 8.49
C GLU A 73 -4.28 13.79 9.03
N TYR A 74 -3.64 12.71 8.56
CA TYR A 74 -2.29 12.32 8.97
C TYR A 74 -1.24 13.34 8.51
N ILE A 75 -1.30 13.81 7.27
CA ILE A 75 -0.37 14.83 6.74
C ILE A 75 -0.58 16.17 7.44
N PHE A 76 -1.82 16.54 7.73
CA PHE A 76 -2.15 17.84 8.32
C PHE A 76 -2.22 17.81 9.85
N HIS A 77 -2.00 16.66 10.50
CA HIS A 77 -1.90 16.58 11.95
C HIS A 77 -0.62 17.27 12.42
N LYS A 78 -0.76 18.31 13.25
CA LYS A 78 0.33 18.71 14.13
C LYS A 78 0.46 17.65 15.22
N ASP A 79 1.69 17.29 15.59
CA ASP A 79 2.05 16.28 16.61
C ASP A 79 1.34 16.46 17.97
N ASP A 80 0.70 17.61 18.20
CA ASP A 80 0.04 18.00 19.46
C ASP A 80 -1.50 17.86 19.47
N TYR A 81 -2.12 17.36 18.39
CA TYR A 81 -3.57 17.13 18.35
C TYR A 81 -3.91 15.66 18.70
N PRO A 82 -4.53 15.38 19.85
CA PRO A 82 -5.07 14.06 20.10
C PRO A 82 -6.24 13.81 19.13
N VAL A 83 -6.27 12.64 18.49
CA VAL A 83 -7.41 12.16 17.70
C VAL A 83 -8.65 12.20 18.59
N GLN A 84 -9.49 13.21 18.41
CA GLN A 84 -10.69 13.40 19.22
C GLN A 84 -11.68 12.30 18.83
N PRO A 85 -12.14 11.44 19.76
CA PRO A 85 -13.20 10.51 19.45
C PRO A 85 -14.43 11.31 19.03
N ASN A 86 -15.00 10.93 17.88
CA ASN A 86 -16.18 11.57 17.31
C ASN A 86 -17.26 11.65 18.39
N LYS A 87 -17.63 12.87 18.82
CA LYS A 87 -18.63 13.07 19.89
C LYS A 87 -19.96 12.50 19.41
N ALA A 88 -20.34 11.34 19.95
CA ALA A 88 -21.69 10.82 19.79
C ALA A 88 -22.67 11.93 20.22
N LYS A 89 -23.54 12.36 19.31
CA LYS A 89 -24.55 13.38 19.60
C LYS A 89 -25.46 12.84 20.71
N VAL A 90 -25.24 13.29 21.94
CA VAL A 90 -26.19 13.12 23.05
C VAL A 90 -27.48 13.82 22.61
N LYS A 91 -28.47 13.03 22.18
CA LYS A 91 -29.83 13.51 21.92
C LYS A 91 -30.39 13.95 23.26
N ASN A 92 -30.49 15.26 23.46
CA ASN A 92 -31.15 15.87 24.60
C ASN A 92 -32.66 15.59 24.49
N THR A 93 -33.15 14.57 25.20
CA THR A 93 -34.58 14.36 25.44
C THR A 93 -35.07 15.38 26.46
N ARG A 94 -36.02 16.19 26.01
CA ARG A 94 -36.76 17.18 26.79
C ARG A 94 -37.72 16.53 27.77
#